data_AF-A0A8I1QHY9-F1
#
_entry.id   AF-A0A8I1QHY9-F1
#
_cell.length_a   1.000
_cell.length_b   1.000
_cell.length_c   1.000
_cell.angle_alpha   90.00
_cell.angle_beta   90.00
_cell.angle_gamma   90.00
#
_symmetry.space_group_name_H-M   'P 1'
#
loop_
_entity.id
_entity.type
_entity.pdbx_description
1 polymer ?
#
loop_
_entity_poly.entity_id
_entity_poly.type
_entity_poly.pdbx_seq_one_letter_code
_entity_poly.pdbx_strand_id
1 'polypeptide(L)'
;MTQRTFGPEKRNGKWYFYAYLEGQQAEWGPYSSEEFAMGAKDAIERRLTAEEKAAAQQPPAAATEDELAQQQEEKGPPGGAAR
;
A
#
# COMPACT_ATOMS: atom_id res chain seq x y z
N MET A 1 6.17 6.12 8.01
CA MET A 1 7.57 6.45 7.64
C MET A 1 7.50 7.23 6.34
N THR A 2 8.21 8.35 6.20
CA THR A 2 7.97 9.36 5.16
C THR A 2 8.07 8.81 3.73
N GLN A 3 6.94 8.65 3.05
CA GLN A 3 6.87 8.45 1.60
C GLN A 3 7.29 9.75 0.90
N ARG A 4 8.51 9.80 0.35
CA ARG A 4 9.02 10.98 -0.34
C ARG A 4 9.48 10.61 -1.74
N THR A 5 8.99 11.33 -2.73
CA THR A 5 9.44 11.24 -4.11
C THR A 5 10.63 12.18 -4.33
N PHE A 6 11.54 11.80 -5.21
CA PHE A 6 12.78 12.50 -5.51
C PHE A 6 12.97 12.60 -7.03
N GLY A 7 13.51 13.72 -7.50
CA GLY A 7 13.61 14.03 -8.94
C GLY A 7 12.42 14.86 -9.46
N PRO A 8 12.28 14.99 -10.79
CA PRO A 8 12.99 14.24 -11.84
C PRO A 8 14.45 14.66 -12.05
N GLU A 9 15.35 13.70 -12.20
CA GLU A 9 16.79 13.86 -12.48
C GLU A 9 17.09 13.43 -13.93
N LYS A 10 17.91 14.22 -14.63
CA LYS A 10 18.34 13.90 -16.01
C LYS A 10 19.61 13.04 -15.98
N ARG A 11 19.51 11.79 -16.44
CA ARG A 11 20.65 10.87 -16.66
C ARG A 11 20.69 10.44 -18.12
N ASN A 12 21.84 10.56 -18.77
CA ASN A 12 22.04 10.14 -20.17
C ASN A 12 20.99 10.71 -21.15
N GLY A 13 20.53 11.95 -20.92
CA GLY A 13 19.51 12.59 -21.74
C GLY A 13 18.07 12.10 -21.52
N LYS A 14 17.87 11.19 -20.56
CA LYS A 14 16.56 10.70 -20.12
C LYS A 14 16.26 11.18 -18.70
N TRP A 15 14.98 11.33 -18.41
CA TRP A 15 14.51 11.77 -17.10
C TRP A 15 14.05 10.58 -16.28
N TYR A 16 14.46 10.56 -15.02
CA TYR A 16 14.14 9.51 -14.05
C TYR A 16 13.68 10.14 -12.75
N PHE A 17 12.82 9.47 -12.01
CA PHE A 17 12.50 9.84 -10.64
C PHE A 17 12.39 8.58 -9.79
N TYR A 18 12.56 8.74 -8.48
CA TYR A 18 12.53 7.62 -7.54
C TYR A 18 11.73 7.99 -6.29
N ALA A 19 11.17 6.99 -5.62
CA ALA A 19 10.48 7.16 -4.35
C ALA A 19 10.85 6.03 -3.41
N TYR A 20 10.80 6.32 -2.11
CA TYR A 20 10.93 5.29 -1.08
C TYR A 20 9.54 4.90 -0.58
N LEU A 21 9.19 3.64 -0.80
CA LEU A 21 7.93 3.01 -0.41
C LEU A 21 8.27 1.87 0.55
N GLU A 22 7.84 1.97 1.81
CA GLU A 22 8.02 0.88 2.78
C GLU A 22 9.48 0.39 2.94
N GLY A 23 10.45 1.30 2.74
CA GLY A 23 11.87 0.98 2.78
C GLY A 23 12.44 0.41 1.46
N GLN A 24 11.62 0.21 0.44
CA GLN A 24 12.03 -0.15 -0.91
C GLN A 24 12.10 1.09 -1.81
N GLN A 25 13.16 1.18 -2.60
CA GLN A 25 13.31 2.22 -3.62
C GLN A 25 12.61 1.77 -4.90
N ALA A 26 11.61 2.53 -5.34
CA ALA A 26 10.99 2.38 -6.64
C ALA A 26 11.55 3.44 -7.61
N GLU A 27 11.94 3.02 -8.80
CA GLU A 27 12.46 3.88 -9.87
C GLU A 27 11.47 3.91 -11.04
N TRP A 28 11.21 5.10 -11.58
CA TRP A 28 10.41 5.29 -12.77
C TRP A 28 11.16 6.11 -13.82
N GLY A 29 11.11 5.61 -15.05
CA GLY A 29 11.80 6.14 -16.22
C GLY A 29 12.20 4.99 -17.14
N PRO A 30 12.94 5.25 -18.22
CA PRO A 30 13.34 6.56 -18.73
C PRO A 30 12.19 7.35 -19.38
N TYR A 31 12.07 8.63 -19.05
CA TYR A 31 11.20 9.57 -19.77
C TYR A 31 11.98 10.45 -20.75
N SER A 32 11.37 10.78 -21.88
CA SER A 32 12.00 11.61 -22.91
C SER A 32 11.91 13.12 -22.65
N SER A 33 10.98 13.56 -21.79
CA SER A 33 10.75 14.99 -21.49
C SER A 33 10.61 15.23 -19.98
N GLU A 34 11.08 16.39 -19.52
CA GLU A 34 11.01 16.81 -18.11
C GLU A 34 9.54 16.93 -17.66
N GLU A 35 8.71 17.58 -18.47
CA GLU A 35 7.28 17.80 -18.21
C GLU A 35 6.54 16.47 -18.00
N PHE A 36 6.90 15.44 -18.78
CA PHE A 36 6.30 14.11 -18.67
C PHE A 36 6.75 13.40 -17.38
N ALA A 37 8.02 13.54 -17.01
CA ALA A 37 8.55 13.02 -15.76
C ALA A 37 7.96 13.72 -14.53
N MET A 38 7.75 15.04 -14.60
CA MET A 38 7.07 15.81 -13.55
C MET A 38 5.59 15.41 -13.41
N GLY A 39 4.87 15.28 -14.53
CA GLY A 39 3.48 14.83 -14.52
C GLY A 39 3.32 13.40 -13.96
N ALA A 40 4.21 12.49 -14.35
CA ALA A 40 4.24 11.13 -13.81
C ALA A 40 4.57 11.11 -12.31
N LYS A 41 5.53 11.91 -11.86
CA LYS A 41 5.86 12.07 -10.44
C LYS A 41 4.66 12.57 -9.63
N ASP A 42 4.00 13.63 -10.08
CA ASP A 42 2.83 14.23 -9.41
C ASP A 42 1.64 13.25 -9.34
N ALA A 43 1.39 12.49 -10.41
CA ALA A 43 0.37 11.44 -10.42
C ALA A 43 0.67 10.30 -9.42
N ILE A 44 1.94 9.88 -9.31
CA ILE A 44 2.35 8.86 -8.35
C ILE A 44 2.31 9.40 -6.93
N GLU A 45 2.78 10.62 -6.67
CA GLU A 45 2.71 11.25 -5.35
C GLU A 45 1.28 11.37 -4.83
N ARG A 46 0.31 11.71 -5.71
CA ARG A 46 -1.12 11.71 -5.37
C ARG A 46 -1.65 10.33 -5.03
N ARG A 47 -1.26 9.29 -5.78
CA ARG A 47 -1.64 7.90 -5.48
C ARG A 47 -1.06 7.43 -4.16
N LEU A 48 0.23 7.66 -3.93
CA LEU A 48 0.91 7.29 -2.69
C LEU A 48 0.28 7.98 -1.48
N THR A 49 0.01 9.28 -1.56
CA THR A 49 -0.66 10.03 -0.49
C THR A 49 -2.08 9.52 -0.24
N ALA A 50 -2.81 9.14 -1.29
CA ALA A 50 -4.14 8.58 -1.18
C ALA A 50 -4.13 7.16 -0.57
N GLU A 51 -3.17 6.32 -0.96
CA GLU A 51 -2.96 4.99 -0.41
C GLU A 51 -2.47 5.04 1.04
N GLU A 52 -1.60 5.99 1.42
CA GLU A 52 -1.21 6.18 2.82
C GLU A 52 -2.40 6.62 3.68
N LYS A 53 -3.28 7.48 3.15
CA LYS A 53 -4.55 7.82 3.82
C LYS A 53 -5.52 6.64 3.92
N ALA A 54 -5.57 5.79 2.89
CA ALA A 54 -6.40 4.60 2.90
C ALA A 54 -5.86 3.54 3.87
N ALA A 55 -4.54 3.31 3.88
CA ALA A 55 -3.84 2.42 4.79
C ALA A 55 -3.89 2.91 6.24
N ALA A 56 -3.87 4.22 6.48
CA ALA A 56 -4.08 4.80 7.81
C ALA A 56 -5.55 4.71 8.29
N GLN A 57 -6.50 4.45 7.39
CA GLN A 57 -7.92 4.22 7.71
C GLN A 57 -8.31 2.74 7.66
N GLN A 58 -7.43 1.87 7.18
CA GLN A 58 -7.62 0.43 7.25
C GLN A 58 -7.05 -0.04 8.59
N PRO A 59 -7.87 -0.47 9.56
CA PRO A 59 -7.33 -1.13 10.76
C PRO A 59 -6.47 -2.31 10.28
N PRO A 60 -5.34 -2.61 10.97
CA PRO A 60 -4.41 -3.63 10.50
C PRO A 60 -5.19 -4.93 10.26
N ALA A 61 -5.23 -5.36 9.01
CA ALA A 61 -5.68 -6.70 8.69
C ALA A 61 -4.68 -7.64 9.37
N ALA A 62 -5.11 -8.16 10.52
CA ALA A 62 -4.48 -9.26 11.21
C ALA A 62 -4.44 -10.47 10.25
N ALA A 63 -3.36 -10.60 9.49
CA ALA A 63 -2.78 -11.90 9.24
C ALA A 63 -1.77 -12.08 10.38
N THR A 64 -2.00 -12.92 11.37
CA THR A 64 -1.93 -14.37 11.21
C THR A 64 -2.54 -15.02 12.46
N GLU A 65 -3.24 -16.16 12.30
CA GLU A 65 -3.49 -17.26 13.27
C GLU A 65 -4.93 -17.79 13.44
N ASP A 66 -5.96 -17.26 12.78
CA ASP A 66 -7.29 -17.94 12.76
C ASP A 66 -7.62 -18.56 11.39
N GLU A 67 -6.63 -19.24 10.81
CA GLU A 67 -6.87 -20.34 9.86
C GLU A 67 -7.00 -21.68 10.61
N LEU A 68 -7.16 -21.66 11.95
CA LEU A 68 -7.17 -22.84 12.83
C LEU A 68 -8.49 -23.12 13.56
N ALA A 69 -9.57 -22.38 13.29
CA ALA A 69 -10.90 -22.70 13.84
C ALA A 69 -11.92 -23.10 12.75
N GLN A 70 -11.51 -23.99 11.85
CA GLN A 70 -12.46 -25.06 11.47
C GLN A 70 -12.91 -25.72 12.78
N GLN A 71 -14.23 -25.92 12.95
CA GLN A 71 -14.92 -26.51 14.11
C GLN A 71 -15.45 -25.49 15.14
N GLN A 72 -16.52 -24.76 14.81
CA GLN A 72 -17.65 -24.53 15.74
C GLN A 72 -18.85 -23.85 15.06
N GLU A 73 -19.13 -24.17 13.80
CA GLU A 73 -20.52 -24.17 13.33
C GLU A 73 -21.17 -25.45 13.89
N GLU A 74 -21.63 -25.42 15.14
CA GLU A 74 -22.85 -26.15 15.52
C GLU A 74 -23.47 -25.57 16.80
N LYS A 75 -24.44 -24.68 16.60
CA LYS A 75 -25.65 -24.42 17.43
C LYS A 75 -25.61 -24.64 18.96
N GLY A 76 -25.85 -23.56 19.72
CA GLY A 76 -26.16 -23.58 21.18
C GLY A 76 -27.54 -24.17 21.56
N PRO A 77 -28.19 -23.84 22.71
CA PRO A 77 -27.78 -23.09 23.92
C PRO A 77 -27.87 -23.92 25.23
N PRO A 78 -27.47 -23.38 26.42
CA PRO A 78 -27.70 -24.04 27.70
C PRO A 78 -29.13 -23.81 28.21
N GLY A 79 -29.96 -24.85 28.29
CA GLY A 79 -31.25 -24.73 28.97
C GLY A 79 -32.16 -25.93 28.84
N GLY A 80 -32.58 -26.47 29.99
CA GLY A 80 -33.83 -27.21 30.09
C GLY A 80 -33.73 -28.59 30.73
N ALA A 81 -34.12 -28.66 32.01
CA ALA A 81 -34.32 -29.88 32.76
C ALA A 81 -35.49 -30.73 32.22
N ALA A 82 -35.51 -31.99 32.69
CA ALA A 82 -36.67 -32.85 32.89
C ALA A 82 -37.29 -33.53 31.65
N ARG A 83 -37.07 -34.83 31.50
CA ARG A 83 -38.02 -35.90 31.91
C ARG A 83 -37.41 -37.29 31.71
#